data_AF-A0A3D1KQK1-F1
#
_entry.id   AF-A0A3D1KQK1-F1
#
_cell.length_a   1.000
_cell.length_b   1.000
_cell.length_c   1.000
_cell.angle_alpha   90.00
_cell.angle_beta   90.00
_cell.angle_gamma   90.00
#
_symmetry.space_group_name_H-M   'P 1'
#
loop_
_entity.id
_entity.type
_entity.pdbx_description
1 polymer ?
#
loop_
_entity_poly.entity_id
_entity_poly.type
_entity_poly.pdbx_seq_one_letter_code
_entity_poly.pdbx_strand_id
1 'polypeptide(L)'
;LLGYITGYSYYNAMGFTTQVSNVIQIAKNETRPSLQRGRFKVAFIKQKNTITKQNVPLLRLLDAIRFIKDIPDATIDNSCSHLLKLLTDFTQEEQEQIKKLALKYPSSTRALLGALFQQIDSNQNTEMLQKSLNPITTYNLSVSETILPTAKNWNIK
;
A
#
# COMPACT_ATOMS: atom_id res chain seq x y z
N LEU A 1 -4.64 16.54 16.72
CA LEU A 1 -3.75 15.90 15.72
C LEU A 1 -4.13 14.43 15.56
N LEU A 2 -4.59 14.04 14.37
CA LEU A 2 -4.94 12.66 14.03
C LEU A 2 -3.73 11.94 13.43
N GLY A 3 -3.54 10.69 13.85
CA GLY A 3 -2.53 9.78 13.30
C GLY A 3 -2.99 8.35 13.51
N TYR A 4 -2.46 7.42 12.72
CA TYR A 4 -2.83 6.01 12.81
C TYR A 4 -1.59 5.12 12.82
N ILE A 5 -1.72 3.99 13.51
CA ILE A 5 -0.71 2.92 13.49
C ILE A 5 -0.73 2.27 12.11
N THR A 6 0.45 2.09 11.53
CA THR A 6 0.68 1.51 10.19
C THR A 6 2.01 0.72 10.17
N GLY A 7 2.42 0.26 9.00
CA GLY A 7 3.75 -0.32 8.78
C GLY A 7 3.98 -1.63 9.54
N TYR A 8 5.21 -1.88 10.00
CA TYR A 8 5.61 -3.13 10.64
C TYR A 8 4.67 -3.57 11.77
N SER A 9 4.27 -2.64 12.64
CA SER A 9 3.36 -2.91 13.75
C SER A 9 1.94 -3.30 13.32
N TYR A 10 1.55 -2.99 12.08
CA TYR A 10 0.20 -3.24 11.58
C TYR A 10 0.15 -4.38 10.55
N TYR A 11 1.25 -4.69 9.87
CA TYR A 11 1.34 -5.79 8.91
C TYR A 11 1.04 -7.15 9.55
N ASN A 12 1.48 -7.37 10.78
CA ASN A 12 1.14 -8.59 11.52
C ASN A 12 -0.37 -8.68 11.79
N ALA A 13 -1.00 -7.59 12.23
CA ALA A 13 -2.45 -7.54 12.46
C ALA A 13 -3.28 -7.71 11.18
N MET A 14 -2.73 -7.32 10.02
CA MET A 14 -3.35 -7.51 8.71
C MET A 14 -3.05 -8.88 8.08
N GLY A 15 -2.26 -9.74 8.71
CA GLY A 15 -1.91 -11.06 8.16
C GLY A 15 -0.85 -11.03 7.05
N PHE A 16 -0.14 -9.92 6.87
CA PHE A 16 0.97 -9.83 5.90
C PHE A 16 2.25 -10.51 6.40
N THR A 17 2.43 -10.66 7.70
CA THR A 17 3.61 -11.28 8.31
C THR A 17 3.27 -11.92 9.64
N THR A 18 4.02 -12.95 10.03
CA THR A 18 3.93 -13.53 11.39
C THR A 18 4.86 -12.82 12.38
N GLN A 19 5.78 -12.00 11.87
CA GLN A 19 6.84 -11.40 12.66
C GLN A 19 6.33 -10.22 13.50
N VAL A 20 6.62 -10.25 14.80
CA VAL A 20 6.25 -9.17 15.74
C VAL A 20 7.39 -8.17 15.84
N SER A 21 7.17 -6.95 15.35
CA SER A 21 8.18 -5.89 15.38
C SER A 21 8.22 -5.16 16.73
N ASN A 22 9.42 -4.78 17.17
CA ASN A 22 9.63 -3.81 18.26
C ASN A 22 9.57 -2.35 17.78
N VAL A 23 9.27 -2.12 16.49
CA VAL A 23 9.10 -0.80 15.88
C VAL A 23 7.61 -0.50 15.72
N ILE A 24 7.13 0.57 16.36
CA ILE A 24 5.79 1.09 16.18
C ILE A 24 5.85 2.21 15.14
N GLN A 25 5.15 2.03 14.02
CA GLN A 25 5.08 3.05 12.97
C GLN A 25 3.75 3.80 13.02
N ILE A 26 3.82 5.13 13.05
CA ILE A 26 2.65 6.00 13.12
C ILE A 26 2.66 6.96 11.93
N ALA A 27 1.62 6.89 11.11
CA ALA A 27 1.42 7.83 10.02
C ALA A 27 0.73 9.11 10.50
N LYS A 28 1.28 10.27 10.13
CA LYS A 28 0.76 11.60 10.48
C LYS A 28 1.00 12.60 9.34
N ASN A 29 0.23 13.69 9.32
CA ASN A 29 0.43 14.75 8.33
C ASN A 29 1.70 15.59 8.57
N GLU A 30 2.18 15.61 9.80
CA GLU A 30 3.41 16.31 10.20
C GLU A 30 4.61 15.38 10.18
N THR A 31 5.77 15.94 9.81
CA THR A 31 7.04 15.24 9.99
C THR A 31 7.43 15.28 11.47
N ARG A 32 7.82 14.14 12.04
CA ARG A 32 8.37 14.05 13.39
C ARG A 32 9.59 13.12 13.42
N PRO A 33 10.61 13.42 14.22
CA PRO A 33 11.73 12.52 14.43
C PRO A 33 11.26 11.26 15.16
N SER A 34 11.92 10.13 14.88
CA SER A 34 11.70 8.89 15.63
C SER A 34 12.13 9.07 17.09
N LEU A 35 11.47 8.36 17.99
CA LEU A 35 11.78 8.37 19.42
C LEU A 35 11.94 6.94 19.95
N GLN A 36 12.85 6.76 20.89
CA GLN A 36 13.03 5.50 21.60
C GLN A 36 12.24 5.55 22.91
N ARG A 37 11.44 4.52 23.19
CA ARG A 37 10.68 4.38 24.44
C ARG A 37 10.89 2.98 25.02
N GLY A 38 11.84 2.87 25.95
CA GLY A 38 12.29 1.58 26.48
C GLY A 38 12.77 0.68 25.34
N ARG A 39 12.21 -0.53 25.24
CA ARG A 39 12.52 -1.50 24.17
C ARG A 39 11.90 -1.19 22.80
N PHE A 40 10.98 -0.23 22.72
CA PHE A 40 10.25 0.08 21.49
C PHE A 40 10.81 1.32 20.79
N LYS A 41 10.95 1.23 19.47
CA LYS A 41 11.25 2.38 18.61
C LYS A 41 9.95 2.89 18.00
N VAL A 42 9.62 4.16 18.20
CA VAL A 42 8.46 4.78 17.56
C VAL A 42 8.95 5.61 16.37
N ALA A 43 8.56 5.20 15.17
CA ALA A 43 8.90 5.88 13.92
C ALA A 43 7.66 6.55 13.32
N PHE A 44 7.86 7.66 12.62
CA PHE A 44 6.79 8.43 12.00
C PHE A 44 6.89 8.40 10.48
N ILE A 45 5.75 8.20 9.83
CA ILE A 45 5.63 8.24 8.36
C ILE A 45 4.81 9.47 7.99
N LYS A 46 5.33 10.30 7.09
CA LYS A 46 4.59 11.45 6.59
C LYS A 46 3.49 10.98 5.63
N GLN A 47 2.24 11.24 6.01
CA GLN A 47 1.05 11.01 5.21
C GLN A 47 0.61 12.31 4.55
N LYS A 48 0.56 12.34 3.22
CA LYS A 48 0.19 13.54 2.45
C LYS A 48 -1.33 13.71 2.29
N ASN A 49 -2.09 12.63 2.47
CA ASN A 49 -3.55 12.68 2.48
C ASN A 49 -4.10 13.21 3.80
N THR A 50 -5.21 13.93 3.76
CA THR A 50 -5.96 14.30 4.97
C THR A 50 -6.38 13.03 5.69
N ILE A 51 -6.10 12.92 6.99
CA ILE A 51 -6.41 11.72 7.78
C ILE A 51 -7.79 11.87 8.41
N THR A 52 -8.71 10.97 8.10
CA THR A 52 -10.04 10.85 8.71
C THR A 52 -10.24 9.44 9.25
N LYS A 53 -11.13 9.23 10.23
CA LYS A 53 -11.36 7.88 10.78
C LYS A 53 -11.83 6.90 9.71
N GLN A 54 -12.58 7.39 8.73
CA GLN A 54 -13.16 6.61 7.63
C GLN A 54 -12.11 6.20 6.59
N ASN A 55 -11.10 7.04 6.31
CA ASN A 55 -10.10 6.71 5.29
C ASN A 55 -8.86 5.98 5.83
N VAL A 56 -8.67 5.93 7.14
CA VAL A 56 -7.54 5.24 7.78
C VAL A 56 -7.38 3.80 7.30
N PRO A 57 -8.43 2.97 7.17
CA PRO A 57 -8.29 1.61 6.62
C PRO A 57 -7.68 1.59 5.21
N LEU A 58 -8.17 2.47 4.31
CA LEU A 58 -7.67 2.58 2.94
C LEU A 58 -6.22 3.07 2.91
N LEU A 59 -5.87 4.05 3.76
CA LEU A 59 -4.52 4.57 3.85
C LEU A 59 -3.53 3.51 4.36
N ARG A 60 -3.95 2.66 5.31
CA ARG A 60 -3.12 1.53 5.78
C ARG A 60 -2.85 0.51 4.67
N LEU A 61 -3.85 0.24 3.83
CA LEU A 61 -3.67 -0.64 2.68
C LEU A 61 -2.69 -0.04 1.66
N LEU A 62 -2.82 1.26 1.36
CA LEU A 62 -1.87 1.98 0.50
C LEU A 62 -0.45 2.00 1.08
N ASP A 63 -0.30 2.07 2.39
CA ASP A 63 1.01 1.95 3.05
C ASP A 63 1.59 0.55 2.86
N ALA A 64 0.78 -0.52 2.99
CA ALA A 64 1.22 -1.88 2.72
C ALA A 64 1.68 -2.07 1.26
N ILE A 65 0.94 -1.51 0.29
CA ILE A 65 1.33 -1.51 -1.13
C ILE A 65 2.64 -0.72 -1.34
N ARG A 66 2.78 0.44 -0.68
CA ARG A 66 3.97 1.28 -0.80
C ARG A 66 5.23 0.59 -0.30
N PHE A 67 5.14 -0.12 0.82
CA PHE A 67 6.26 -0.77 1.47
C PHE A 67 6.21 -2.30 1.32
N ILE A 68 5.59 -2.80 0.24
CA ILE A 68 5.39 -4.23 0.03
C ILE A 68 6.69 -5.04 0.05
N LYS A 69 7.80 -4.41 -0.38
CA LYS A 69 9.15 -5.00 -0.35
C LYS A 69 9.77 -5.07 1.04
N ASP A 70 9.30 -4.23 1.94
CA ASP A 70 9.86 -4.11 3.28
C ASP A 70 9.07 -4.97 4.28
N ILE A 71 8.03 -5.69 3.85
CA ILE A 71 7.27 -6.58 4.72
C ILE A 71 8.18 -7.75 5.14
N PRO A 72 8.46 -7.92 6.44
CA PRO A 72 9.35 -8.98 6.90
C PRO A 72 8.67 -10.34 6.79
N ASP A 73 9.44 -11.40 6.55
CA ASP A 73 8.93 -12.77 6.52
C ASP A 73 7.77 -12.99 5.53
N ALA A 74 7.74 -12.20 4.45
CA ALA A 74 6.73 -12.25 3.41
C ALA A 74 7.38 -12.13 2.04
N THR A 75 6.90 -12.93 1.08
CA THR A 75 7.23 -12.72 -0.33
C THR A 75 6.30 -11.66 -0.91
N ILE A 76 6.77 -11.01 -1.98
CA ILE A 76 5.96 -10.02 -2.71
C ILE A 76 4.74 -10.71 -3.31
N ASP A 77 4.89 -11.93 -3.80
CA ASP A 77 3.81 -12.77 -4.33
C ASP A 77 2.72 -13.08 -3.30
N ASN A 78 3.09 -13.49 -2.08
CA ASN A 78 2.14 -13.75 -1.01
C ASN A 78 1.42 -12.46 -0.61
N SER A 79 2.17 -11.35 -0.53
CA SER A 79 1.63 -10.04 -0.21
C SER A 79 0.64 -9.55 -1.28
N CYS A 80 0.97 -9.70 -2.56
CA CYS A 80 0.08 -9.39 -3.69
C CYS A 80 -1.19 -10.24 -3.65
N SER A 81 -1.05 -11.56 -3.42
CA SER A 81 -2.20 -12.47 -3.29
C SER A 81 -3.13 -12.07 -2.14
N HIS A 82 -2.56 -11.62 -1.02
CA HIS A 82 -3.32 -11.13 0.12
C HIS A 82 -4.00 -9.79 -0.16
N LEU A 83 -3.29 -8.87 -0.82
CA LEU A 83 -3.85 -7.58 -1.26
C LEU A 83 -5.03 -7.76 -2.22
N LEU A 84 -4.96 -8.69 -3.16
CA LEU A 84 -6.06 -8.99 -4.08
C LEU A 84 -7.34 -9.38 -3.32
N LYS A 85 -7.22 -10.26 -2.32
CA LYS A 85 -8.34 -10.68 -1.47
C LYS A 85 -8.96 -9.48 -0.76
N LEU A 86 -8.13 -8.69 -0.08
CA LEU A 86 -8.59 -7.49 0.64
C LEU A 86 -9.28 -6.47 -0.27
N LEU A 87 -8.76 -6.27 -1.49
CA LEU A 87 -9.33 -5.34 -2.46
C LEU A 87 -10.64 -5.84 -3.08
N THR A 88 -10.84 -7.16 -3.14
CA THR A 88 -12.09 -7.76 -3.65
C THR A 88 -13.26 -7.52 -2.69
N ASP A 89 -12.97 -7.42 -1.39
CA ASP A 89 -13.98 -7.16 -0.35
C ASP A 89 -14.44 -5.69 -0.31
N PHE A 90 -13.78 -4.80 -1.05
CA PHE A 90 -14.11 -3.37 -1.04
C PHE A 90 -15.36 -3.06 -1.87
N THR A 91 -16.21 -2.20 -1.33
CA THR A 91 -17.32 -1.60 -2.07
C THR A 91 -16.81 -0.73 -3.22
N GLN A 92 -17.65 -0.50 -4.24
CA GLN A 92 -17.30 0.37 -5.36
C GLN A 92 -16.87 1.78 -4.91
N GLU A 93 -17.52 2.32 -3.87
CA GLU A 93 -17.19 3.61 -3.27
C GLU A 93 -15.78 3.61 -2.63
N GLU A 94 -15.43 2.56 -1.89
CA GLU A 94 -14.10 2.40 -1.30
C GLU A 94 -13.02 2.23 -2.36
N GLN A 95 -13.31 1.49 -3.43
CA GLN A 95 -12.42 1.33 -4.58
C GLN A 95 -12.15 2.67 -5.27
N GLU A 96 -13.17 3.49 -5.50
CA GLU A 96 -12.98 4.84 -6.03
C GLU A 96 -12.20 5.74 -5.07
N GLN A 97 -12.47 5.63 -3.77
CA GLN A 97 -11.80 6.42 -2.75
C GLN A 97 -10.31 6.06 -2.64
N ILE A 98 -9.95 4.77 -2.63
CA ILE A 98 -8.55 4.35 -2.54
C ILE A 98 -7.75 4.77 -3.78
N LYS A 99 -8.35 4.70 -4.99
CA LYS A 99 -7.75 5.21 -6.24
C LYS A 99 -7.43 6.71 -6.13
N LYS A 100 -8.35 7.52 -5.60
CA LYS A 100 -8.13 8.96 -5.37
C LYS A 100 -7.02 9.23 -4.35
N LEU A 101 -7.01 8.49 -3.24
CA LEU A 101 -6.00 8.65 -2.19
C LEU A 101 -4.59 8.25 -2.66
N ALA A 102 -4.51 7.24 -3.54
CA ALA A 102 -3.26 6.76 -4.14
C ALA A 102 -2.54 7.83 -4.97
N LEU A 103 -3.24 8.85 -5.49
CA LEU A 103 -2.63 9.94 -6.25
C LEU A 103 -1.54 10.70 -5.47
N LYS A 104 -1.63 10.73 -4.13
CA LYS A 104 -0.60 11.36 -3.29
C LYS A 104 0.54 10.40 -2.88
N TYR A 105 0.50 9.16 -3.33
CA TYR A 105 1.53 8.15 -3.10
C TYR A 105 2.56 8.09 -4.25
N PRO A 106 3.73 7.46 -4.02
CA PRO A 106 4.72 7.24 -5.07
C PRO A 106 4.14 6.55 -6.32
N SER A 107 4.76 6.76 -7.47
CA SER A 107 4.30 6.18 -8.73
C SER A 107 4.33 4.65 -8.74
N SER A 108 5.26 4.02 -8.03
CA SER A 108 5.29 2.57 -7.83
C SER A 108 4.03 2.04 -7.12
N THR A 109 3.55 2.72 -6.08
CA THR A 109 2.33 2.36 -5.37
C THR A 109 1.11 2.48 -6.27
N ARG A 110 1.05 3.54 -7.07
CA ARG A 110 -0.04 3.78 -8.03
C ARG A 110 -0.07 2.72 -9.12
N ALA A 111 1.10 2.34 -9.63
CA ALA A 111 1.24 1.28 -10.62
C ALA A 111 0.79 -0.08 -10.07
N LEU A 112 1.27 -0.45 -8.88
CA LEU A 112 0.91 -1.73 -8.25
C LEU A 112 -0.59 -1.80 -7.92
N LEU A 113 -1.17 -0.73 -7.35
CA LEU A 113 -2.61 -0.67 -7.10
C LEU A 113 -3.42 -0.82 -8.39
N GLY A 114 -2.98 -0.18 -9.47
CA GLY A 114 -3.61 -0.30 -10.79
C GLY A 114 -3.57 -1.72 -11.33
N ALA A 115 -2.41 -2.39 -11.25
CA ALA A 115 -2.26 -3.77 -11.66
C ALA A 115 -3.18 -4.72 -10.88
N LEU A 116 -3.26 -4.53 -9.55
CA LEU A 116 -4.14 -5.32 -8.68
C LEU A 116 -5.62 -5.13 -9.07
N PHE A 117 -6.08 -3.90 -9.28
CA PHE A 117 -7.46 -3.65 -9.72
C PHE A 117 -7.77 -4.23 -11.09
N GLN A 118 -6.84 -4.12 -12.04
CA GLN A 118 -7.01 -4.70 -13.37
C GLN A 118 -7.11 -6.23 -13.31
N GLN A 119 -6.44 -6.88 -12.36
CA GLN A 119 -6.55 -8.33 -12.17
C GLN A 119 -7.90 -8.73 -11.57
N ILE A 120 -8.44 -7.93 -10.65
CA ILE A 120 -9.74 -8.20 -10.03
C ILE A 120 -10.87 -8.07 -11.06
N ASP A 121 -10.85 -6.99 -11.84
CA ASP A 121 -11.80 -6.79 -12.93
C ASP A 121 -11.15 -5.95 -14.03
N SER A 122 -11.01 -6.54 -15.21
CA SER A 122 -10.42 -5.90 -16.39
C SER A 122 -11.16 -4.64 -16.83
N ASN A 123 -12.44 -4.49 -16.48
CA ASN A 123 -13.26 -3.32 -16.80
C ASN A 123 -13.18 -2.22 -15.73
N GLN A 124 -12.40 -2.42 -14.65
CA GLN A 124 -12.21 -1.40 -13.63
C GLN A 124 -11.66 -0.11 -14.21
N ASN A 125 -12.31 1.00 -13.86
CA ASN A 125 -11.83 2.31 -14.25
C ASN A 125 -10.56 2.64 -13.46
N THR A 126 -9.41 2.40 -14.09
CA THR A 126 -8.07 2.69 -13.56
C THR A 126 -7.37 3.82 -14.32
N GLU A 127 -8.09 4.52 -15.21
CA GLU A 127 -7.52 5.57 -16.07
C GLU A 127 -6.85 6.67 -15.27
N MET A 128 -7.44 7.07 -14.14
CA MET A 128 -6.89 8.10 -13.26
C MET A 128 -5.49 7.72 -12.74
N LEU A 129 -5.28 6.43 -12.44
CA LEU A 129 -3.97 5.94 -12.01
C LEU A 129 -3.01 5.90 -13.19
N GLN A 130 -3.42 5.36 -14.35
CA GLN A 130 -2.57 5.27 -15.55
C GLN A 130 -2.08 6.64 -16.02
N LYS A 131 -3.00 7.62 -16.13
CA LYS A 131 -2.68 9.01 -16.53
C LYS A 131 -1.70 9.70 -15.58
N SER A 132 -1.60 9.22 -14.34
CA SER A 132 -0.68 9.78 -13.34
C SER A 132 0.75 9.22 -13.42
N LEU A 133 0.96 8.15 -14.20
CA LEU A 133 2.25 7.46 -14.35
C LEU A 133 3.01 7.99 -15.56
N ASN A 134 4.34 7.93 -15.48
CA ASN A 134 5.18 8.20 -16.64
C ASN A 134 5.32 6.90 -17.46
N PRO A 135 4.99 6.90 -18.77
CA PRO A 135 4.99 5.70 -19.60
C PRO A 135 6.38 5.05 -19.76
N ILE A 136 7.46 5.79 -19.53
CA ILE A 136 8.85 5.30 -19.69
C ILE A 136 9.37 4.68 -18.38
N THR A 137 8.75 4.97 -17.23
CA THR A 137 9.26 4.52 -15.94
C THR A 137 8.91 3.06 -15.69
N THR A 138 9.92 2.24 -15.40
CA THR A 138 9.78 0.84 -14.96
C THR A 138 9.93 0.71 -13.45
N TYR A 139 9.10 -0.10 -12.82
CA TYR A 139 9.13 -0.37 -11.38
C TYR A 139 9.59 -1.81 -11.13
N ASN A 140 10.78 -1.98 -10.57
CA ASN A 140 11.24 -3.31 -10.17
C ASN A 140 10.50 -3.71 -8.89
N LEU A 141 9.50 -4.58 -8.96
CA LEU A 141 8.82 -5.18 -7.81
C LEU A 141 9.04 -6.70 -7.74
N SER A 142 9.69 -7.34 -8.71
CA SER A 142 10.03 -8.78 -8.69
C SER A 142 8.83 -9.67 -8.34
N VAL A 143 7.65 -9.28 -8.83
CA VAL A 143 6.41 -10.03 -8.66
C VAL A 143 6.29 -11.06 -9.77
N SER A 144 5.89 -12.28 -9.43
CA SER A 144 5.74 -13.35 -10.42
C SER A 144 4.55 -13.09 -11.34
N GLU A 145 4.74 -13.30 -12.64
CA GLU A 145 3.68 -13.18 -13.66
C GLU A 145 2.52 -14.15 -13.41
N THR A 146 2.78 -15.27 -12.73
CA THR A 146 1.76 -16.23 -12.31
C THR A 146 0.78 -15.65 -11.30
N ILE A 147 1.24 -14.73 -10.45
CA ILE A 147 0.44 -14.12 -9.39
C ILE A 147 -0.23 -12.83 -9.87
N LEU A 148 0.51 -11.99 -10.59
CA LEU A 148 0.05 -10.69 -11.08
C LEU A 148 0.38 -10.55 -12.58
N PRO A 149 -0.36 -11.22 -13.48
CA PRO A 149 -0.09 -11.17 -14.92
C PRO A 149 -0.26 -9.75 -15.50
N THR A 150 -1.09 -8.93 -14.87
CA THR A 150 -1.34 -7.54 -15.25
C THR A 150 -0.16 -6.61 -14.93
N ALA A 151 0.84 -7.05 -14.14
CA ALA A 151 2.00 -6.24 -13.75
C ALA A 151 2.72 -5.60 -14.95
N LYS A 152 2.84 -6.35 -16.07
CA LYS A 152 3.46 -5.88 -17.31
C LYS A 152 2.78 -4.65 -17.90
N ASN A 153 1.45 -4.59 -17.85
CA ASN A 153 0.67 -3.46 -18.37
C ASN A 153 0.92 -2.16 -17.59
N TRP A 154 1.46 -2.27 -16.37
CA TRP A 154 1.74 -1.18 -15.46
C TRP A 154 3.24 -0.86 -15.34
N ASN A 155 4.05 -1.33 -16.29
CA ASN A 155 5.51 -1.20 -16.30
C ASN A 155 6.19 -1.76 -15.04
N ILE A 156 5.64 -2.84 -14.47
CA ILE A 156 6.21 -3.50 -13.30
C ILE A 156 7.02 -4.72 -13.77
N LYS A 157 8.25 -4.84 -13.25
CA LYS A 157 9.20 -5.93 -13.53
C LYS A 157 9.57 -6.69 -12.26
#